data_AF-B6JM17-F1
#
_entry.id   AF-B6JM17-F1
#
_cell.length_a   1.000
_cell.length_b   1.000
_cell.length_c   1.000
_cell.angle_alpha   90.00
_cell.angle_beta   90.00
_cell.angle_gamma   90.00
#
_symmetry.space_group_name_H-M   'P 1'
#
loop_
_entity.id
_entity.type
_entity.pdbx_description
1 polymer ?
#
loop_
_entity_poly.entity_id
_entity_poly.type
_entity_poly.pdbx_seq_one_letter_code
_entity_poly.pdbx_strand_id
1 'polypeptide(L)'
;MKAFLKILMVLIFVSVAYAKSPPTLSKEEEVLQHLQSFSAHFKQVLKNEKPLVYYGVLKAKAPNWALWVYEKPLKKEIYMNDKEVVIYEPNLFQATITPLKDKTDFFTILKRLKKQDDGSFKTTINKTTYRLVFKDGKPFSLEFKDGMNNLVTITFSQAEINPTIADEIFVFKPKDENIDIVRQ
;
A
#
# COMPACT_ATOMS: atom_id res chain seq x y z
N MET A 1 -82.60 1.46 24.63
CA MET A 1 -82.01 2.02 23.40
C MET A 1 -80.82 2.88 23.77
N LYS A 2 -79.60 2.48 23.37
CA LYS A 2 -78.40 3.32 23.16
C LYS A 2 -77.25 2.39 22.74
N ALA A 3 -77.13 2.22 21.42
CA ALA A 3 -76.03 1.51 20.77
C ALA A 3 -74.77 2.38 20.83
N PHE A 4 -73.71 1.89 21.44
CA PHE A 4 -72.39 2.53 21.42
C PHE A 4 -71.51 1.84 20.38
N LEU A 5 -71.55 2.40 19.17
CA LEU A 5 -70.57 2.27 18.11
C LEU A 5 -69.24 2.87 18.60
N LYS A 6 -68.22 2.07 18.92
CA LYS A 6 -66.84 2.59 19.09
C LYS A 6 -65.75 1.57 18.74
N ILE A 7 -65.03 1.95 17.67
CA ILE A 7 -63.57 1.84 17.48
C ILE A 7 -63.07 0.56 16.81
N LEU A 8 -63.01 0.67 15.47
CA LEU A 8 -62.14 -0.08 14.57
C LEU A 8 -60.67 0.16 14.94
N MET A 9 -60.02 -0.85 15.52
CA MET A 9 -58.62 -0.82 15.92
C MET A 9 -57.73 -1.11 14.70
N VAL A 10 -57.28 -0.05 14.01
CA VAL A 10 -56.30 -0.16 12.93
C VAL A 10 -54.91 -0.31 13.56
N LEU A 11 -54.39 -1.55 13.58
CA LEU A 11 -53.00 -1.84 13.93
C LEU A 11 -52.08 -1.33 12.82
N ILE A 12 -51.41 -0.21 13.05
CA ILE A 12 -50.26 0.21 12.25
C ILE A 12 -49.05 -0.58 12.76
N PHE A 13 -48.66 -1.62 12.03
CA PHE A 13 -47.35 -2.26 12.21
C PHE A 13 -46.27 -1.27 11.75
N VAL A 14 -45.69 -0.54 12.68
CA VAL A 14 -44.44 0.20 12.44
C VAL A 14 -43.33 -0.85 12.42
N SER A 15 -42.92 -1.25 11.22
CA SER A 15 -41.68 -2.01 11.03
C SER A 15 -40.51 -1.09 11.40
N VAL A 16 -40.01 -1.23 12.63
CA VAL A 16 -38.73 -0.65 13.03
C VAL A 16 -37.66 -1.42 12.28
N ALA A 17 -37.26 -0.90 11.12
CA ALA A 17 -36.07 -1.37 10.43
C ALA A 17 -34.87 -1.07 11.34
N TYR A 18 -34.41 -2.07 12.07
CA TYR A 18 -33.11 -2.02 12.75
C TYR A 18 -32.04 -1.91 11.67
N ALA A 19 -31.59 -0.69 11.38
CA ALA A 19 -30.38 -0.47 10.62
C ALA A 19 -29.25 -1.11 11.42
N LYS A 20 -28.74 -2.27 10.99
CA LYS A 20 -27.48 -2.82 11.49
C LYS A 20 -26.44 -1.71 11.32
N SER A 21 -25.93 -1.18 12.43
CA SER A 21 -24.75 -0.32 12.39
C SER A 21 -23.66 -1.06 11.61
N PRO A 22 -22.96 -0.39 10.68
CA PRO A 22 -21.86 -1.02 9.98
C PRO A 22 -20.85 -1.55 11.00
N PRO A 23 -20.19 -2.70 10.73
CA PRO A 23 -19.19 -3.24 11.64
C PRO A 23 -18.14 -2.17 11.96
N THR A 24 -17.81 -2.02 13.24
CA THR A 24 -16.70 -1.15 13.66
C THR A 24 -15.41 -1.69 13.05
N LEU A 25 -14.71 -0.85 12.29
CA LEU A 25 -13.42 -1.20 11.71
C LEU A 25 -12.39 -1.45 12.83
N SER A 26 -11.51 -2.42 12.62
CA SER A 26 -10.33 -2.54 13.48
C SER A 26 -9.36 -1.40 13.25
N LYS A 27 -8.51 -1.12 14.25
CA LYS A 27 -7.48 -0.08 14.18
C LYS A 27 -6.61 -0.19 12.92
N GLU A 28 -6.25 -1.41 12.52
CA GLU A 28 -5.45 -1.66 11.31
C GLU A 28 -6.24 -1.35 10.02
N GLU A 29 -7.54 -1.65 9.99
CA GLU A 29 -8.42 -1.28 8.87
C GLU A 29 -8.57 0.24 8.76
N GLU A 30 -8.71 0.94 9.88
CA GLU A 30 -8.74 2.41 9.91
C GLU A 30 -7.42 3.00 9.38
N VAL A 31 -6.27 2.43 9.75
CA VAL A 31 -4.96 2.85 9.23
C VAL A 31 -4.92 2.68 7.71
N LEU A 32 -5.32 1.54 7.17
CA LEU A 32 -5.32 1.31 5.71
C LEU A 32 -6.28 2.24 4.97
N GLN A 33 -7.46 2.50 5.53
CA GLN A 33 -8.48 3.36 4.91
C GLN A 33 -8.06 4.82 4.84
N HIS A 34 -7.37 5.32 5.88
CA HIS A 34 -7.00 6.73 6.01
C HIS A 34 -5.50 7.00 5.72
N LEU A 35 -4.79 6.02 5.14
CA LEU A 35 -3.39 6.18 4.78
C LEU A 35 -3.24 7.17 3.61
N GLN A 36 -2.57 8.29 3.89
CA GLN A 36 -2.23 9.35 2.95
C GLN A 36 -0.74 9.40 2.65
N SER A 37 0.11 9.08 3.62
CA SER A 37 1.55 8.92 3.43
C SER A 37 2.11 7.84 4.34
N PHE A 38 3.24 7.27 3.95
CA PHE A 38 3.93 6.23 4.69
C PHE A 38 5.43 6.42 4.53
N SER A 39 6.19 6.24 5.60
CA SER A 39 7.64 6.09 5.49
C SER A 39 8.14 4.99 6.41
N ALA A 40 9.18 4.29 5.98
CA ALA A 40 9.82 3.26 6.77
C ALA A 40 11.21 2.95 6.24
N HIS A 41 12.09 2.49 7.12
CA HIS A 41 13.22 1.67 6.71
C HIS A 41 12.70 0.28 6.33
N PHE A 42 13.32 -0.38 5.35
CA PHE A 42 12.96 -1.72 4.95
C PHE A 42 14.16 -2.66 4.89
N LYS A 43 13.89 -3.95 5.16
CA LYS A 43 14.73 -5.10 4.80
C LYS A 43 13.92 -5.98 3.86
N GLN A 44 14.40 -6.18 2.64
CA GLN A 44 13.79 -7.07 1.67
C GLN A 44 14.63 -8.34 1.53
N VAL A 45 13.97 -9.49 1.54
CA VAL A 45 14.60 -10.80 1.34
C VAL A 45 13.91 -11.49 0.16
N LEU A 46 14.68 -11.84 -0.86
CA LEU A 46 14.25 -12.74 -1.92
C LEU A 46 14.69 -14.14 -1.52
N LYS A 47 13.72 -15.01 -1.22
CA LYS A 47 13.99 -16.39 -0.81
C LYS A 47 14.27 -17.26 -2.03
N ASN A 48 15.50 -17.75 -2.09
CA ASN A 48 16.02 -18.76 -3.01
C ASN A 48 17.10 -19.58 -2.25
N GLU A 49 17.91 -20.40 -2.93
CA GLU A 49 19.00 -21.18 -2.29
C GLU A 49 20.07 -20.29 -1.63
N LYS A 50 20.33 -19.10 -2.18
CA LYS A 50 21.27 -18.09 -1.65
C LYS A 50 20.54 -16.74 -1.49
N PRO A 51 19.83 -16.52 -0.37
CA PRO A 51 18.92 -15.39 -0.24
C PRO A 51 19.57 -14.05 -0.57
N LEU A 52 18.94 -13.28 -1.46
CA LEU A 52 19.35 -11.90 -1.71
C LEU A 52 18.67 -10.99 -0.70
N VAL A 53 19.48 -10.20 0.00
CA VAL A 53 19.00 -9.31 1.07
C VAL A 53 19.32 -7.88 0.71
N TYR A 54 18.28 -7.05 0.70
CA TYR A 54 18.36 -5.62 0.41
C TYR A 54 17.92 -4.80 1.61
N TYR A 55 18.48 -3.61 1.74
CA TYR A 55 18.11 -2.64 2.77
C TYR A 55 17.90 -1.27 2.15
N GLY A 56 17.04 -0.47 2.76
CA GLY A 56 16.83 0.90 2.31
C GLY A 56 15.70 1.61 3.01
N VAL A 57 15.19 2.65 2.36
CA VAL A 57 14.10 3.50 2.83
C VAL A 57 12.99 3.59 1.79
N LEU A 58 11.75 3.46 2.26
CA LEU A 58 10.54 3.73 1.49
C LEU A 58 9.92 5.01 2.01
N LYS A 59 9.56 5.90 1.09
CA LYS A 59 8.66 7.03 1.31
C LYS A 59 7.55 6.95 0.28
N ALA A 60 6.30 7.05 0.70
CA ALA A 60 5.16 6.95 -0.19
C ALA A 60 4.10 7.99 0.19
N LYS A 61 3.45 8.57 -0.82
CA LYS A 61 2.35 9.51 -0.66
C LYS A 61 1.23 9.18 -1.66
N ALA A 62 0.01 9.13 -1.17
CA ALA A 62 -1.16 8.85 -1.99
C ALA A 62 -1.37 9.98 -3.03
N PRO A 63 -1.97 9.67 -4.19
CA PRO A 63 -2.45 8.35 -4.59
C PRO A 63 -1.37 7.42 -5.17
N ASN A 64 -0.28 7.95 -5.74
CA ASN A 64 0.61 7.18 -6.62
C ASN A 64 2.07 7.60 -6.53
N TRP A 65 2.48 8.30 -5.48
CA TRP A 65 3.87 8.74 -5.33
C TRP A 65 4.65 7.82 -4.41
N ALA A 66 5.84 7.44 -4.85
CA ALA A 66 6.75 6.64 -4.05
C ALA A 66 8.21 6.94 -4.38
N LEU A 67 9.05 6.88 -3.37
CA LEU A 67 10.49 6.85 -3.46
C LEU A 67 11.00 5.62 -2.72
N TRP A 68 11.59 4.69 -3.46
CA TRP A 68 12.25 3.51 -2.94
C TRP A 68 13.76 3.69 -3.09
N VAL A 69 14.47 3.91 -1.99
CA VAL A 69 15.93 4.03 -1.98
C VAL A 69 16.51 2.73 -1.47
N TYR A 70 17.17 1.98 -2.34
CA TYR A 70 18.00 0.84 -1.97
C TYR A 70 19.39 1.35 -1.61
N GLU A 71 19.85 1.02 -0.40
CA GLU A 71 21.15 1.45 0.14
C GLU A 71 22.17 0.31 0.12
N LYS A 72 21.73 -0.93 0.35
CA LYS A 72 22.58 -2.13 0.34
C LYS A 72 21.90 -3.28 -0.40
N PRO A 73 22.67 -4.16 -1.08
CA PRO A 73 24.13 -4.10 -1.25
C PRO A 73 24.58 -3.11 -2.33
N LEU A 74 23.69 -2.76 -3.26
CA LEU A 74 23.96 -1.80 -4.33
C LEU A 74 22.96 -0.66 -4.26
N LYS A 75 23.46 0.56 -4.46
CA LYS A 75 22.63 1.75 -4.44
C LYS A 75 21.76 1.82 -5.69
N LYS A 76 20.46 2.03 -5.48
CA LYS A 76 19.46 2.23 -6.54
C LYS A 76 18.30 3.05 -5.99
N GLU A 77 17.72 3.90 -6.80
CA GLU A 77 16.61 4.77 -6.43
C GLU A 77 15.45 4.55 -7.40
N ILE A 78 14.24 4.35 -6.89
CA ILE A 78 13.03 4.18 -7.69
C ILE A 78 12.08 5.31 -7.33
N TYR A 79 11.91 6.24 -8.26
CA TYR A 79 10.96 7.34 -8.18
C TYR A 79 9.69 6.93 -8.91
N MET A 80 8.54 7.17 -8.32
CA MET A 80 7.24 6.98 -8.94
C MET A 80 6.40 8.22 -8.67
N ASN A 81 5.79 8.73 -9.74
CA ASN A 81 4.78 9.77 -9.68
C ASN A 81 3.59 9.41 -10.58
N ASP A 82 2.70 10.37 -10.82
CA ASP A 82 1.51 10.21 -11.65
C ASP A 82 1.77 10.04 -13.15
N LYS A 83 3.01 10.25 -13.60
CA LYS A 83 3.42 10.21 -15.01
C LYS A 83 4.29 9.00 -15.31
N GLU A 84 5.25 8.71 -14.45
CA GLU A 84 6.33 7.79 -14.76
C GLU A 84 6.92 7.10 -13.53
N VAL A 85 7.64 6.02 -13.80
CA VAL A 85 8.58 5.39 -12.88
C VAL A 85 9.97 5.62 -13.41
N VAL A 86 10.85 6.19 -12.59
CA VAL A 86 12.27 6.35 -12.88
C VAL A 86 13.06 5.41 -11.99
N ILE A 87 13.85 4.54 -12.60
CA ILE A 87 14.82 3.69 -11.92
C ILE A 87 16.20 4.27 -12.17
N TYR A 88 16.84 4.80 -11.13
CA TYR A 88 18.19 5.33 -11.18
C TYR A 88 19.17 4.37 -10.52
N GLU A 89 20.19 3.95 -11.28
CA GLU A 89 21.25 3.05 -10.85
C GLU A 89 22.59 3.80 -10.93
N PRO A 90 22.97 4.53 -9.86
CA PRO A 90 24.14 5.42 -9.87
C PRO A 90 25.45 4.72 -10.25
N ASN A 91 25.63 3.46 -9.85
CA ASN A 91 26.83 2.69 -10.19
C ASN A 91 26.93 2.34 -11.68
N LEU A 92 25.80 2.35 -12.39
CA LEU A 92 25.75 2.12 -13.83
C LEU A 92 25.69 3.45 -14.60
N PHE A 93 25.67 4.59 -13.90
CA PHE A 93 25.41 5.90 -14.49
C PHE A 93 24.18 5.89 -15.40
N GLN A 94 23.12 5.19 -15.00
CA GLN A 94 21.95 4.98 -15.86
C GLN A 94 20.65 5.31 -15.11
N ALA A 95 19.73 5.97 -15.81
CA ALA A 95 18.34 6.15 -15.40
C ALA A 95 17.39 5.59 -16.46
N THR A 96 16.52 4.65 -16.08
CA THR A 96 15.46 4.13 -16.94
C THR A 96 14.13 4.77 -16.58
N ILE A 97 13.46 5.37 -17.56
CA ILE A 97 12.19 6.07 -17.40
C ILE A 97 11.09 5.30 -18.14
N THR A 98 10.07 4.84 -17.41
CA THR A 98 8.91 4.12 -17.97
C THR A 98 7.61 4.88 -17.66
N PRO A 99 6.74 5.17 -18.65
CA PRO A 99 5.41 5.74 -18.42
C PRO A 99 4.55 4.88 -17.48
N LEU A 100 3.76 5.52 -16.63
CA LEU A 100 2.81 4.87 -15.73
C LEU A 100 1.52 4.52 -16.48
N LYS A 101 1.52 3.44 -17.28
CA LYS A 101 0.32 3.01 -18.04
C LYS A 101 -0.57 2.03 -17.26
N ASP A 102 0.01 1.05 -16.55
CA ASP A 102 -0.73 -0.03 -15.88
C ASP A 102 -0.05 -0.57 -14.60
N LYS A 103 0.87 0.19 -14.00
CA LYS A 103 1.59 -0.30 -12.82
C LYS A 103 0.70 -0.20 -11.60
N THR A 104 0.55 -1.32 -10.89
CA THR A 104 -0.04 -1.33 -9.54
C THR A 104 0.88 -0.57 -8.60
N ASP A 105 0.42 0.57 -8.09
CA ASP A 105 1.19 1.35 -7.10
C ASP A 105 1.02 0.79 -5.67
N PHE A 106 1.88 1.25 -4.77
CA PHE A 106 1.91 0.83 -3.36
C PHE A 106 0.56 1.07 -2.66
N PHE A 107 -0.10 2.21 -2.86
CA PHE A 107 -1.38 2.51 -2.22
C PHE A 107 -2.54 1.71 -2.82
N THR A 108 -2.50 1.39 -4.11
CA THR A 108 -3.50 0.52 -4.72
C THR A 108 -3.49 -0.88 -4.09
N ILE A 109 -2.30 -1.42 -3.75
CA ILE A 109 -2.20 -2.66 -2.96
C ILE A 109 -2.85 -2.46 -1.61
N LEU A 110 -2.42 -1.44 -0.86
CA LEU A 110 -2.85 -1.22 0.52
C LEU A 110 -4.37 -0.99 0.64
N LYS A 111 -4.98 -0.23 -0.27
CA LYS A 111 -6.43 0.04 -0.27
C LYS A 111 -7.28 -1.20 -0.57
N ARG A 112 -6.70 -2.21 -1.24
CA ARG A 112 -7.42 -3.45 -1.62
C ARG A 112 -7.19 -4.58 -0.63
N LEU A 113 -6.32 -4.40 0.36
CA LEU A 113 -6.07 -5.35 1.42
C LEU A 113 -7.32 -5.55 2.28
N LYS A 114 -7.69 -6.81 2.51
CA LYS A 114 -8.81 -7.20 3.37
C LYS A 114 -8.32 -8.04 4.53
N LYS A 115 -8.85 -7.78 5.72
CA LYS A 115 -8.55 -8.55 6.92
C LYS A 115 -8.89 -10.04 6.72
N GLN A 116 -8.09 -10.90 7.31
CA GLN A 116 -8.20 -12.36 7.29
C GLN A 116 -8.37 -12.88 8.72
N ASP A 117 -8.82 -14.13 8.86
CA ASP A 117 -9.06 -14.76 10.17
C ASP A 117 -7.78 -14.90 11.02
N ASP A 118 -6.62 -15.03 10.37
CA ASP A 118 -5.29 -15.08 11.03
C ASP A 118 -4.78 -13.69 11.47
N GLY A 119 -5.59 -12.64 11.33
CA GLY A 119 -5.23 -11.26 11.64
C GLY A 119 -4.35 -10.59 10.58
N SER A 120 -3.94 -11.29 9.53
CA SER A 120 -3.25 -10.68 8.39
C SER A 120 -4.23 -9.97 7.47
N PHE A 121 -3.67 -9.24 6.52
CA PHE A 121 -4.40 -8.56 5.47
C PHE A 121 -3.95 -9.11 4.13
N LYS A 122 -4.88 -9.43 3.23
CA LYS A 122 -4.56 -10.00 1.92
C LYS A 122 -5.32 -9.34 0.78
N THR A 123 -4.69 -9.28 -0.38
CA THR A 123 -5.34 -8.93 -1.65
C THR A 123 -4.64 -9.61 -2.81
N THR A 124 -5.34 -9.79 -3.92
CA THR A 124 -4.76 -10.33 -5.15
C THR A 124 -4.95 -9.32 -6.27
N ILE A 125 -3.85 -8.95 -6.92
CA ILE A 125 -3.82 -8.02 -8.06
C ILE A 125 -2.95 -8.64 -9.15
N ASN A 126 -3.46 -8.72 -10.38
CA ASN A 126 -2.74 -9.26 -11.53
C ASN A 126 -2.08 -10.63 -11.23
N LYS A 127 -2.85 -11.56 -10.67
CA LYS A 127 -2.41 -12.91 -10.24
C LYS A 127 -1.37 -12.94 -9.11
N THR A 128 -0.95 -11.78 -8.59
CA THR A 128 -0.03 -11.69 -7.44
C THR A 128 -0.83 -11.50 -6.17
N THR A 129 -0.60 -12.37 -5.19
CA THR A 129 -1.20 -12.24 -3.85
C THR A 129 -0.23 -11.53 -2.93
N TYR A 130 -0.70 -10.45 -2.32
CA TYR A 130 0.01 -9.67 -1.32
C TYR A 130 -0.56 -9.98 0.06
N ARG A 131 0.31 -10.26 1.03
CA ARG A 131 -0.04 -10.46 2.43
C ARG A 131 0.69 -9.44 3.29
N LEU A 132 -0.06 -8.59 3.97
CA LEU A 132 0.45 -7.61 4.93
C LEU A 132 0.16 -8.08 6.36
N VAL A 133 1.15 -7.93 7.24
CA VAL A 133 1.02 -8.13 8.68
C VAL A 133 1.29 -6.81 9.38
N PHE A 134 0.45 -6.48 10.35
CA PHE A 134 0.65 -5.36 11.25
C PHE A 134 1.37 -5.80 12.53
N LYS A 135 2.13 -4.89 13.12
CA LYS A 135 2.68 -5.01 14.47
C LYS A 135 2.52 -3.66 15.16
N ASP A 136 2.00 -3.66 16.38
CA ASP A 136 1.80 -2.44 17.18
C ASP A 136 0.99 -1.35 16.44
N GLY A 137 -0.01 -1.77 15.65
CA GLY A 137 -0.87 -0.90 14.85
C GLY A 137 -0.19 -0.28 13.61
N LYS A 138 1.01 -0.72 13.22
CA LYS A 138 1.73 -0.24 12.03
C LYS A 138 2.03 -1.39 11.04
N PRO A 139 2.09 -1.10 9.72
CA PRO A 139 2.59 -2.07 8.73
C PRO A 139 3.97 -2.58 9.13
N PHE A 140 4.12 -3.90 9.22
CA PHE A 140 5.35 -4.55 9.69
C PHE A 140 5.98 -5.45 8.64
N SER A 141 5.19 -6.25 7.92
CA SER A 141 5.72 -7.14 6.90
C SER A 141 4.79 -7.26 5.71
N LEU A 142 5.32 -7.08 4.50
CA LEU A 142 4.63 -7.34 3.24
C LEU A 142 5.27 -8.54 2.54
N GLU A 143 4.46 -9.51 2.15
CA GLU A 143 4.90 -10.72 1.46
C GLU A 143 4.14 -10.89 0.14
N PHE A 144 4.87 -11.26 -0.92
CA PHE A 144 4.30 -11.58 -2.22
C PHE A 144 5.27 -12.45 -3.02
N LYS A 145 4.83 -12.97 -4.16
CA LYS A 145 5.70 -13.65 -5.12
C LYS A 145 5.99 -12.73 -6.30
N ASP A 146 7.25 -12.65 -6.70
CA ASP A 146 7.65 -11.89 -7.88
C ASP A 146 7.27 -12.63 -9.19
N GLY A 147 7.55 -12.00 -10.33
CA GLY A 147 7.28 -12.60 -11.65
C GLY A 147 8.08 -13.87 -11.97
N MET A 148 9.15 -14.14 -11.22
CA MET A 148 9.95 -15.36 -11.28
C MET A 148 9.54 -16.38 -10.19
N ASN A 149 8.40 -16.15 -9.51
CA ASN A 149 7.85 -16.99 -8.45
C ASN A 149 8.73 -17.08 -7.19
N ASN A 150 9.71 -16.18 -7.03
CA ASN A 150 10.46 -16.06 -5.77
C ASN A 150 9.57 -15.46 -4.69
N LEU A 151 9.64 -16.00 -3.48
CA LEU A 151 8.99 -15.39 -2.33
C LEU A 151 9.78 -14.16 -1.90
N VAL A 152 9.13 -12.99 -1.95
CA VAL A 152 9.66 -11.72 -1.50
C VAL A 152 9.02 -11.37 -0.17
N THR A 153 9.85 -11.13 0.85
CA THR A 153 9.41 -10.61 2.14
C THR A 153 10.06 -9.25 2.37
N ILE A 154 9.26 -8.22 2.63
CA ILE A 154 9.70 -6.88 3.00
C ILE A 154 9.30 -6.64 4.45
N THR A 155 10.28 -6.49 5.33
CA THR A 155 10.06 -6.11 6.73
C THR A 155 10.31 -4.62 6.90
N PHE A 156 9.34 -3.91 7.45
CA PHE A 156 9.40 -2.48 7.74
C PHE A 156 9.86 -2.24 9.19
N SER A 157 10.63 -1.18 9.37
CA SER A 157 11.06 -0.68 10.68
C SER A 157 11.03 0.84 10.68
N GLN A 158 10.92 1.44 11.87
CA GLN A 158 10.73 2.89 12.03
C GLN A 158 9.57 3.41 11.16
N ALA A 159 8.46 2.66 11.12
CA ALA A 159 7.32 3.00 10.30
C ALA A 159 6.60 4.25 10.84
N GLU A 160 6.31 5.18 9.95
CA GLU A 160 5.53 6.39 10.21
C GLU A 160 4.29 6.40 9.32
N ILE A 161 3.14 6.67 9.95
CA ILE A 161 1.84 6.75 9.30
C ILE A 161 1.48 8.22 9.14
N ASN A 162 1.15 8.61 7.93
CA ASN A 162 0.83 9.99 7.54
C ASN A 162 1.91 11.04 7.90
N PRO A 163 3.23 10.77 7.73
CA PRO A 163 4.24 11.81 7.92
C PRO A 163 4.12 12.92 6.86
N THR A 164 4.50 14.14 7.21
CA THR A 164 4.66 15.22 6.23
C THR A 164 5.84 14.92 5.33
N ILE A 165 5.59 14.77 4.02
CA ILE A 165 6.62 14.51 3.01
C ILE A 165 6.52 15.59 1.93
N ALA A 166 7.64 16.22 1.63
CA ALA A 166 7.74 17.24 0.57
C ALA A 166 7.66 16.59 -0.81
N ASP A 167 6.86 17.15 -1.71
CA ASP A 167 6.54 16.57 -3.01
C ASP A 167 7.77 16.43 -3.92
N GLU A 168 8.72 17.35 -3.76
CA GLU A 168 9.96 17.41 -4.54
C GLU A 168 10.84 16.16 -4.42
N ILE A 169 10.71 15.37 -3.34
CA ILE A 169 11.52 14.16 -3.17
C ILE A 169 11.12 13.05 -4.16
N PHE A 170 9.91 13.10 -4.72
CA PHE A 170 9.40 12.11 -5.65
C PHE A 170 9.79 12.42 -7.10
N VAL A 171 10.47 13.54 -7.34
CA VAL A 171 10.91 13.96 -8.67
C VAL A 171 12.40 13.64 -8.81
N PHE A 172 12.72 12.76 -9.75
CA PHE A 172 14.11 12.47 -10.08
C PHE A 172 14.79 13.73 -10.64
N LYS A 173 15.90 14.14 -10.01
CA LYS A 173 16.78 15.22 -10.46
C LYS A 173 18.20 14.67 -10.60
N PRO A 174 18.66 14.35 -11.81
CA PRO A 174 20.01 13.85 -11.98
C PRO A 174 21.02 14.92 -11.57
N LYS A 175 22.03 14.52 -10.79
CA LYS A 175 23.12 15.40 -10.35
C LYS A 175 24.36 15.30 -11.24
N ASP A 176 24.50 14.18 -11.95
CA ASP A 176 25.59 13.92 -12.88
C ASP A 176 25.05 14.08 -14.30
N GLU A 177 25.75 14.85 -15.12
CA GLU A 177 25.38 15.14 -16.51
C GLU A 177 25.70 13.97 -17.44
N ASN A 178 26.56 13.05 -17.02
CA ASN A 178 26.97 11.89 -17.82
C ASN A 178 26.05 10.68 -17.66
N ILE A 179 24.91 10.83 -16.99
CA ILE A 179 23.98 9.71 -16.86
C ILE A 179 23.37 9.37 -18.22
N ASP A 180 23.35 8.09 -18.55
CA ASP A 180 22.58 7.57 -19.67
C ASP A 180 21.09 7.53 -19.28
N ILE A 181 20.23 8.13 -20.11
CA ILE A 181 18.78 8.18 -19.90
C ILE A 181 18.10 7.31 -20.93
N VAL A 182 17.59 6.17 -20.48
CA VAL A 182 16.86 5.21 -21.30
C VAL A 182 15.36 5.42 -21.12
N ARG A 183 14.61 5.64 -22.20
CA ARG A 183 13.14 5.76 -22.18
C ARG A 183 12.48 4.52 -22.78
N GLN A 184 11.48 3.97 -22.10
CA GLN A 184 10.70 2.80 -22.51
C GLN A 184 9.30 3.16 -23.02
#